data_AF-A0A3S0L5Z7-F1
#
_entry.id   AF-A0A3S0L5Z7-F1
#
_cell.length_a   1.000
_cell.length_b   1.000
_cell.length_c   1.000
_cell.angle_alpha   90.00
_cell.angle_beta   90.00
_cell.angle_gamma   90.00
#
_symmetry.space_group_name_H-M   'P 1'
#
loop_
_entity.id
_entity.type
_entity.pdbx_description
1 polymer ?
#
loop_
_entity_poly.entity_id
_entity_poly.type
_entity_poly.pdbx_seq_one_letter_code
_entity_poly.pdbx_strand_id
1 'polypeptide(L)'
;MKNFIAFDFETANRRRHSICSVGMIFVEDGKIVDSIYQLIDPEEHFDRINVSIHGIVPDDVIGAPTFDVFYHSIKEKIENKLMVAHNLSFDGYALRDNLARYEVLPSYNQFLCTYQMSRRILPGLRTYQLNSLCSHFGIDLVNHHHALDDAEACAYLMLKLTNDYGITDFEELYSKTKIKPGEISVGTFRSSLVSK
;
A
#
# COMPACT_ATOMS: atom_id res chain seq x y z
N MET A 1 -7.51 15.13 -3.90
CA MET A 1 -7.41 14.31 -2.69
C MET A 1 -5.99 14.46 -2.18
N LYS A 2 -5.78 15.15 -1.05
CA LYS A 2 -4.44 15.66 -0.66
C LYS A 2 -3.92 15.14 0.68
N ASN A 3 -4.75 14.40 1.42
CA ASN A 3 -4.40 13.82 2.70
C ASN A 3 -4.60 12.31 2.61
N PHE A 4 -3.52 11.54 2.68
CA PHE A 4 -3.55 10.08 2.60
C PHE A 4 -2.23 9.49 3.10
N ILE A 5 -2.22 8.18 3.28
CA ILE A 5 -1.02 7.40 3.62
C ILE A 5 -0.82 6.39 2.50
N ALA A 6 0.28 6.50 1.76
CA ALA A 6 0.68 5.44 0.84
C ALA A 6 1.40 4.35 1.62
N PHE A 7 1.17 3.09 1.27
CA PHE A 7 1.84 1.96 1.92
C PHE A 7 2.09 0.83 0.93
N ASP A 8 3.08 0.01 1.28
CA ASP A 8 3.47 -1.19 0.54
C ASP A 8 4.03 -2.23 1.54
N PHE A 9 3.83 -3.51 1.26
CA PHE A 9 4.33 -4.61 2.07
C PHE A 9 5.20 -5.57 1.25
N GLU A 10 6.25 -6.07 1.88
CA GLU A 10 6.95 -7.26 1.43
C GLU A 10 6.57 -8.46 2.31
N THR A 11 6.49 -9.65 1.70
CA THR A 11 6.16 -10.89 2.41
C THR A 11 7.28 -11.91 2.31
N ALA A 12 7.59 -12.59 3.41
CA ALA A 12 8.66 -13.59 3.49
C ALA A 12 8.39 -14.84 2.64
N ASN A 13 7.12 -15.21 2.43
CA ASN A 13 6.74 -16.36 1.61
C ASN A 13 5.36 -16.17 0.96
N ARG A 14 4.82 -17.22 0.32
CA ARG A 14 3.52 -17.15 -0.37
C ARG A 14 2.30 -16.92 0.53
N ARG A 15 2.46 -17.04 1.86
CA ARG A 15 1.40 -16.80 2.84
C ARG A 15 1.25 -15.29 3.03
N ARG A 16 0.03 -14.79 2.86
CA ARG A 16 -0.28 -13.35 2.98
C ARG A 16 -0.02 -12.80 4.38
N HIS A 17 -0.09 -13.65 5.41
CA HIS A 17 0.20 -13.30 6.79
C HIS A 17 1.70 -13.30 7.14
N SER A 18 2.59 -13.33 6.14
CA SER A 18 4.06 -13.37 6.34
C SER A 18 4.72 -12.03 6.04
N ILE A 19 4.08 -10.91 6.37
CA ILE A 19 4.65 -9.57 6.14
C ILE A 19 6.00 -9.48 6.87
N CYS A 20 7.07 -9.19 6.13
CA CYS A 20 8.43 -9.07 6.66
C CYS A 20 8.98 -7.64 6.57
N SER A 21 8.35 -6.75 5.80
CA SER A 21 8.59 -5.32 5.90
C SER A 21 7.39 -4.50 5.47
N VAL A 22 7.35 -3.24 5.90
CA VAL A 22 6.35 -2.25 5.55
C VAL A 22 7.02 -0.91 5.28
N GLY A 23 6.57 -0.26 4.22
CA GLY A 23 6.83 1.15 3.94
C GLY A 23 5.53 1.94 4.05
N MET A 24 5.60 3.13 4.65
CA MET A 24 4.46 4.05 4.74
C MET A 24 4.93 5.48 4.49
N ILE A 25 4.18 6.22 3.67
CA ILE A 25 4.45 7.62 3.34
C ILE A 25 3.22 8.44 3.67
N PHE A 26 3.41 9.43 4.55
CA PHE A 26 2.35 10.28 5.05
C PHE A 26 2.30 11.55 4.21
N VAL A 27 1.16 11.80 3.59
CA VAL A 27 0.93 12.96 2.74
C VAL A 27 -0.13 13.85 3.38
N GLU A 28 0.23 15.12 3.61
CA GLU A 28 -0.67 16.16 4.09
C GLU A 28 -0.58 17.39 3.16
N ASP A 29 -1.74 17.92 2.79
CA ASP A 29 -1.89 19.04 1.84
C ASP A 29 -1.11 18.85 0.52
N GLY A 30 -0.98 17.59 0.09
CA GLY A 30 -0.28 17.21 -1.14
C GLY A 30 1.24 17.22 -1.02
N LYS A 31 1.78 17.26 0.20
CA LYS A 31 3.22 17.17 0.50
C LYS A 31 3.49 15.95 1.36
N ILE A 32 4.61 15.28 1.11
CA ILE A 32 5.11 14.26 2.02
C ILE A 32 5.57 14.97 3.30
N VAL A 33 5.05 14.53 4.44
CA VAL A 33 5.36 15.12 5.76
C VAL A 33 6.07 14.16 6.70
N ASP A 34 5.95 12.85 6.45
CA ASP A 34 6.58 11.82 7.28
C ASP A 34 6.68 10.49 6.52
N SER A 35 7.50 9.59 7.03
CA SER A 35 7.75 8.25 6.47
C SER A 35 8.01 7.23 7.56
N ILE A 36 7.57 6.00 7.37
CA ILE A 36 7.90 4.86 8.24
C ILE A 36 8.41 3.73 7.36
N TYR A 37 9.56 3.17 7.73
CA TYR A 37 10.02 1.87 7.27
C TYR A 37 10.25 0.97 8.47
N GLN A 38 9.73 -0.24 8.43
CA GLN A 38 9.86 -1.19 9.52
C GLN A 38 10.04 -2.60 8.97
N LEU A 39 11.11 -3.27 9.38
CA LEU A 39 11.22 -4.73 9.28
C LEU A 39 10.28 -5.36 10.32
N ILE A 40 9.62 -6.45 9.94
CA ILE A 40 8.66 -7.16 10.77
C ILE A 40 9.14 -8.60 10.91
N ASP A 41 9.13 -9.15 12.12
CA ASP A 41 9.28 -10.59 12.29
C ASP A 41 7.97 -11.25 11.85
N PRO A 42 7.94 -11.98 10.72
CA PRO A 42 6.72 -12.61 10.24
C PRO A 42 6.39 -13.90 11.02
N GLU A 43 7.26 -14.35 11.94
CA GLU A 43 7.19 -15.64 12.62
C GLU A 43 6.93 -16.79 11.63
N GLU A 44 7.63 -16.74 10.49
CA GLU A 44 7.43 -17.59 9.33
C GLU A 44 8.77 -17.82 8.61
N HIS A 45 8.82 -18.85 7.78
CA HIS A 45 9.98 -19.14 6.92
C HIS A 45 10.08 -18.17 5.74
N PHE A 46 11.28 -17.98 5.22
CA PHE A 46 11.52 -17.17 4.02
C PHE A 46 11.71 -18.06 2.80
N ASP A 47 10.86 -17.88 1.78
CA ASP A 47 10.98 -18.55 0.50
C ASP A 47 12.07 -17.85 -0.34
N ARG A 48 12.96 -18.62 -0.99
CA ARG A 48 14.07 -18.06 -1.78
C ARG A 48 13.61 -17.09 -2.88
N ILE A 49 12.43 -17.30 -3.45
CA ILE A 49 11.86 -16.42 -4.47
C ILE A 49 11.58 -15.03 -3.88
N ASN A 50 10.95 -14.96 -2.71
CA ASN A 50 10.66 -13.70 -2.03
C ASN A 50 11.95 -12.95 -1.68
N VAL A 51 12.91 -13.66 -1.06
CA VAL A 51 14.25 -13.11 -0.78
C VAL A 51 14.92 -12.56 -2.04
N SER A 52 14.81 -13.26 -3.18
CA SER A 52 15.41 -12.79 -4.44
C SER A 52 14.77 -11.53 -5.02
N ILE A 53 13.55 -11.20 -4.58
CA ILE A 53 12.80 -10.02 -5.02
C ILE A 53 13.20 -8.80 -4.18
N HIS A 54 13.09 -8.89 -2.85
CA HIS A 54 13.25 -7.75 -1.93
C HIS A 54 14.57 -7.74 -1.14
N GLY A 55 15.37 -8.81 -1.19
CA GLY A 55 16.66 -8.92 -0.50
C GLY A 55 16.62 -9.27 0.99
N ILE A 56 15.49 -9.04 1.68
CA ILE A 56 15.31 -9.37 3.11
C ILE A 56 15.51 -10.87 3.38
N VAL A 57 16.42 -11.21 4.28
CA VAL A 57 16.71 -12.56 4.77
C VAL A 57 16.23 -12.76 6.22
N PRO A 58 16.09 -14.02 6.70
CA PRO A 58 15.69 -14.27 8.09
C PRO A 58 16.53 -13.55 9.14
N ASP A 59 17.82 -13.35 8.88
CA ASP A 59 18.73 -12.69 9.83
C ASP A 59 18.42 -11.19 10.00
N ASP A 60 17.81 -10.54 9.00
CA ASP A 60 17.49 -9.11 9.02
C ASP A 60 16.34 -8.80 9.99
N VAL A 61 15.44 -9.76 10.21
CA VAL A 61 14.25 -9.58 11.06
C VAL A 61 14.48 -10.02 12.51
N ILE A 62 15.70 -10.44 12.86
CA ILE A 62 16.03 -10.81 14.25
C ILE A 62 15.88 -9.59 15.16
N GLY A 63 14.96 -9.67 16.12
CA GLY A 63 14.66 -8.58 17.06
C GLY A 63 13.72 -7.51 16.50
N ALA A 64 13.24 -7.66 15.26
CA ALA A 64 12.14 -6.86 14.74
C ALA A 64 10.84 -7.14 15.52
N PRO A 65 9.90 -6.16 15.60
CA PRO A 65 8.60 -6.41 16.18
C PRO A 65 7.80 -7.39 15.31
N THR A 66 6.94 -8.18 15.94
CA THR A 66 5.86 -8.89 15.25
C THR A 66 4.84 -7.89 14.69
N PHE A 67 4.01 -8.32 13.74
CA PHE A 67 3.07 -7.44 13.06
C PHE A 67 2.11 -6.74 14.03
N ASP A 68 1.60 -7.44 15.05
CA ASP A 68 0.69 -6.87 16.05
C ASP A 68 1.35 -5.77 16.88
N VAL A 69 2.60 -5.96 17.30
CA VAL A 69 3.35 -4.95 18.06
C VAL A 69 3.54 -3.70 17.21
N PHE A 70 3.96 -3.87 15.95
CA PHE A 70 4.08 -2.75 15.01
C PHE A 70 2.73 -2.06 14.79
N TYR A 71 1.68 -2.83 14.48
CA TYR A 71 0.36 -2.29 14.15
C TYR A 71 -0.23 -1.49 15.31
N HIS A 72 -0.12 -1.98 16.56
CA HIS A 72 -0.55 -1.24 17.74
C HIS A 72 0.20 0.10 17.91
N SER A 73 1.50 0.13 17.58
CA SER A 73 2.30 1.37 17.70
C SER A 73 1.89 2.48 16.71
N ILE A 74 1.27 2.11 15.58
CA ILE A 74 0.87 3.05 14.51
C ILE A 74 -0.65 3.21 14.37
N LYS A 75 -1.45 2.41 15.08
CA LYS A 75 -2.92 2.35 14.94
C LYS A 75 -3.56 3.74 15.03
N GLU A 76 -3.23 4.52 16.05
CA GLU A 76 -3.79 5.87 16.25
C GLU A 76 -3.41 6.82 15.10
N LYS A 77 -2.22 6.66 14.53
CA LYS A 77 -1.71 7.51 13.44
C LYS A 77 -2.45 7.23 12.12
N ILE A 78 -2.86 5.99 11.90
CA ILE A 78 -3.53 5.56 10.66
C ILE A 78 -5.05 5.57 10.76
N GLU A 79 -5.64 5.62 11.96
CA GLU A 79 -7.08 5.55 12.17
C GLU A 79 -7.86 6.62 11.38
N ASN A 80 -8.96 6.23 10.73
CA ASN A 80 -9.80 7.13 9.90
C ASN A 80 -9.08 7.85 8.75
N LYS A 81 -7.90 7.37 8.33
CA LYS A 81 -7.17 7.90 7.18
C LYS A 81 -7.53 7.18 5.89
N LEU A 82 -7.30 7.86 4.77
CA LEU A 82 -7.26 7.25 3.45
C LEU A 82 -5.93 6.53 3.26
N MET A 83 -5.98 5.23 3.07
CA MET A 83 -4.84 4.36 2.80
C MET A 83 -4.74 4.09 1.29
N VAL A 84 -3.55 4.17 0.73
CA VAL A 84 -3.32 4.04 -0.72
C VAL A 84 -2.21 3.03 -0.97
N ALA A 85 -2.47 2.04 -1.81
CA ALA A 85 -1.45 1.08 -2.24
C ALA A 85 -1.47 0.94 -3.76
N HIS A 86 -0.34 0.55 -4.35
CA HIS A 86 -0.32 0.34 -5.79
C HIS A 86 -1.12 -0.90 -6.18
N ASN A 87 -0.81 -2.05 -5.56
CA ASN A 87 -1.53 -3.29 -5.76
C ASN A 87 -2.36 -3.66 -4.51
N LEU A 88 -3.30 -2.78 -4.15
CA LEU A 88 -4.15 -2.91 -2.96
C LEU A 88 -4.82 -4.28 -2.76
N SER A 89 -5.06 -5.06 -3.83
CA SER A 89 -5.53 -6.43 -3.67
C SER A 89 -4.51 -7.30 -2.93
N PHE A 90 -3.22 -7.20 -3.24
CA PHE A 90 -2.16 -7.86 -2.50
C PHE A 90 -2.04 -7.27 -1.08
N ASP A 91 -1.73 -5.98 -0.97
CA ASP A 91 -1.39 -5.34 0.31
C ASP A 91 -2.54 -5.38 1.32
N GLY A 92 -3.76 -5.14 0.85
CA GLY A 92 -4.94 -5.13 1.71
C GLY A 92 -5.34 -6.52 2.20
N TYR A 93 -5.14 -7.58 1.40
CA TYR A 93 -5.33 -8.95 1.90
C TYR A 93 -4.19 -9.39 2.82
N ALA A 94 -2.96 -8.93 2.61
CA ALA A 94 -1.86 -9.15 3.54
C ALA A 94 -2.14 -8.50 4.90
N LEU A 95 -2.60 -7.25 4.91
CA LEU A 95 -3.06 -6.55 6.12
C LEU A 95 -4.16 -7.35 6.83
N ARG A 96 -5.23 -7.71 6.11
CA ARG A 96 -6.35 -8.49 6.67
C ARG A 96 -5.88 -9.79 7.33
N ASP A 97 -5.01 -10.54 6.65
CA ASP A 97 -4.60 -11.87 7.12
C ASP A 97 -3.67 -11.77 8.33
N ASN A 98 -2.83 -10.74 8.43
CA ASN A 98 -2.07 -10.48 9.64
C ASN A 98 -2.97 -10.03 10.81
N LEU A 99 -3.91 -9.12 10.57
CA LEU A 99 -4.87 -8.71 11.61
C LEU A 99 -5.67 -9.91 12.13
N ALA A 100 -6.09 -10.82 11.25
CA ALA A 100 -6.75 -12.05 11.65
C ALA A 100 -5.82 -13.00 12.41
N ARG A 101 -4.57 -13.17 11.97
CA ARG A 101 -3.57 -14.05 12.63
C ARG A 101 -3.30 -13.63 14.07
N TYR A 102 -3.19 -12.34 14.31
CA TYR A 102 -2.88 -11.78 15.63
C TYR A 102 -4.11 -11.31 16.41
N GLU A 103 -5.32 -11.59 15.92
CA GLU A 103 -6.59 -11.20 16.55
C GLU A 103 -6.70 -9.68 16.84
N VAL A 104 -6.10 -8.87 15.96
CA VAL A 104 -6.06 -7.40 16.09
C VAL A 104 -7.25 -6.79 15.36
N LEU A 105 -7.94 -5.85 16.02
CA LEU A 105 -9.03 -5.11 15.39
C LEU A 105 -8.47 -4.11 14.36
N PRO A 106 -9.02 -4.10 13.13
CA PRO A 106 -8.61 -3.14 12.12
C PRO A 106 -8.94 -1.71 12.54
N SER A 107 -8.19 -0.77 11.98
CA SER A 107 -8.57 0.64 11.95
C SER A 107 -9.62 0.86 10.88
N TYR A 108 -10.56 1.78 11.13
CA TYR A 108 -11.61 2.12 10.17
C TYR A 108 -11.03 3.00 9.07
N ASN A 109 -10.49 2.36 8.03
CA ASN A 109 -9.83 3.03 6.92
C ASN A 109 -10.61 2.91 5.61
N GLN A 110 -10.50 3.94 4.78
CA GLN A 110 -10.85 3.88 3.37
C GLN A 110 -9.61 3.54 2.56
N PHE A 111 -9.76 2.77 1.48
CA PHE A 111 -8.63 2.32 0.67
C PHE A 111 -8.78 2.68 -0.80
N LEU A 112 -7.69 3.06 -1.45
CA LEU A 112 -7.62 3.25 -2.90
C LEU A 112 -6.42 2.53 -3.53
N CYS A 113 -6.60 2.12 -4.78
CA CYS A 113 -5.62 1.38 -5.56
C CYS A 113 -5.13 2.20 -6.75
N THR A 114 -3.87 2.66 -6.73
CA THR A 114 -3.34 3.47 -7.84
C THR A 114 -3.21 2.66 -9.13
N TYR A 115 -3.04 1.34 -9.07
CA TYR A 115 -3.12 0.47 -10.25
C TYR A 115 -4.50 0.55 -10.92
N GLN A 116 -5.58 0.42 -10.15
CA GLN A 116 -6.95 0.51 -10.69
C GLN A 116 -7.27 1.92 -11.21
N MET A 117 -6.85 2.96 -10.47
CA MET A 117 -7.01 4.34 -10.89
C MET A 117 -6.30 4.59 -12.22
N SER A 118 -5.03 4.19 -12.33
CA SER A 118 -4.23 4.35 -13.55
C SER A 118 -4.89 3.66 -14.74
N ARG A 119 -5.42 2.44 -14.56
CA ARG A 119 -6.14 1.72 -15.64
C ARG A 119 -7.38 2.44 -16.15
N ARG A 120 -8.06 3.20 -15.28
CA ARG A 120 -9.27 3.95 -15.64
C ARG A 120 -8.95 5.32 -16.23
N ILE A 121 -7.89 5.95 -15.75
CA ILE A 121 -7.47 7.29 -16.15
C ILE A 121 -6.65 7.26 -17.45
N LEU A 122 -5.82 6.23 -17.64
CA LEU A 122 -4.86 6.09 -18.75
C LEU A 122 -5.16 4.85 -19.60
N PRO A 123 -6.32 4.76 -20.28
CA PRO A 123 -6.65 3.57 -21.04
C PRO A 123 -5.64 3.33 -22.18
N GLY A 124 -5.28 2.06 -22.40
CA GLY A 124 -4.44 1.64 -23.53
C GLY A 124 -2.94 1.48 -23.25
N LEU A 125 -2.46 1.73 -22.03
CA LEU A 125 -1.08 1.39 -21.68
C LEU A 125 -0.85 -0.14 -21.69
N ARG A 126 0.36 -0.54 -22.11
CA ARG A 126 0.77 -1.95 -22.20
C ARG A 126 0.83 -2.65 -20.84
N THR A 127 1.25 -1.92 -19.81
CA THR A 127 1.38 -2.39 -18.44
C THR A 127 1.07 -1.23 -17.49
N TYR A 128 0.62 -1.57 -16.29
CA TYR A 128 0.33 -0.62 -15.22
C TYR A 128 1.11 -0.96 -13.95
N GLN A 129 2.19 -1.76 -14.07
CA GLN A 129 3.11 -1.99 -12.96
C GLN A 129 3.70 -0.66 -12.49
N LEU A 130 4.02 -0.58 -11.19
CA LEU A 130 4.49 0.65 -10.55
C LEU A 130 5.68 1.25 -11.29
N ASN A 131 6.74 0.46 -11.51
CA ASN A 131 7.94 0.88 -12.24
C ASN A 131 7.65 1.48 -13.63
N SER A 132 6.67 0.93 -14.34
CA SER A 132 6.28 1.36 -15.68
C SER A 132 5.52 2.68 -15.66
N LEU A 133 4.64 2.86 -14.68
CA LEU A 133 3.95 4.13 -14.46
C LEU A 133 4.90 5.21 -13.93
N CYS A 134 5.84 4.85 -13.05
CA CYS A 134 6.88 5.76 -12.60
C CYS A 134 7.71 6.27 -13.77
N SER A 135 8.15 5.37 -14.65
CA SER A 135 8.84 5.73 -15.89
C SER A 135 7.99 6.64 -16.79
N HIS A 136 6.68 6.37 -16.89
CA HIS A 136 5.76 7.18 -17.69
C HIS A 136 5.59 8.60 -17.16
N PHE A 137 5.53 8.77 -15.83
CA PHE A 137 5.31 10.06 -15.18
C PHE A 137 6.59 10.80 -14.76
N GLY A 138 7.77 10.20 -15.00
CA GLY A 138 9.04 10.74 -14.53
C GLY A 138 9.15 10.77 -13.00
N ILE A 139 8.65 9.71 -12.34
CA ILE A 139 8.79 9.50 -10.90
C ILE A 139 10.01 8.60 -10.68
N ASP A 140 10.89 9.01 -9.78
CA ASP A 140 12.04 8.20 -9.41
C ASP A 140 11.59 6.99 -8.57
N LEU A 141 12.08 5.81 -8.94
CA LEU A 141 11.93 4.58 -8.18
C LEU A 141 13.33 3.97 -8.03
N VAL A 142 13.94 4.19 -6.87
CA VAL A 142 15.36 3.90 -6.65
C VAL A 142 15.58 2.41 -6.44
N ASN A 143 14.92 1.81 -5.43
CA ASN A 143 15.00 0.38 -5.16
C ASN A 143 13.61 -0.26 -5.29
N HIS A 144 13.27 -0.74 -6.49
CA HIS A 144 12.05 -1.51 -6.67
C HIS A 144 12.08 -2.77 -5.80
N HIS A 145 10.98 -3.07 -5.10
CA HIS A 145 10.85 -4.10 -4.05
C HIS A 145 11.51 -3.76 -2.71
N HIS A 146 11.80 -2.48 -2.48
CA HIS A 146 11.99 -1.94 -1.14
C HIS A 146 10.68 -1.25 -0.74
N ALA A 147 10.03 -1.75 0.33
CA ALA A 147 8.68 -1.32 0.69
C ALA A 147 8.54 0.20 0.87
N LEU A 148 9.56 0.90 1.38
CA LEU A 148 9.51 2.36 1.50
C LEU A 148 9.56 3.07 0.15
N ASP A 149 10.44 2.62 -0.75
CA ASP A 149 10.65 3.25 -2.06
C ASP A 149 9.41 3.03 -2.94
N ASP A 150 8.81 1.83 -2.89
CA ASP A 150 7.57 1.52 -3.60
C ASP A 150 6.37 2.31 -3.01
N ALA A 151 6.30 2.49 -1.68
CA ALA A 151 5.29 3.36 -1.05
C ALA A 151 5.45 4.83 -1.44
N GLU A 152 6.69 5.34 -1.54
CA GLU A 152 6.98 6.71 -1.97
C GLU A 152 6.63 6.94 -3.44
N ALA A 153 7.03 6.02 -4.31
CA ALA A 153 6.63 6.01 -5.71
C ALA A 153 5.10 5.97 -5.86
N CYS A 154 4.41 5.16 -5.05
CA CYS A 154 2.95 5.10 -5.01
C CYS A 154 2.33 6.44 -4.57
N ALA A 155 2.92 7.13 -3.57
CA ALA A 155 2.47 8.44 -3.12
C ALA A 155 2.58 9.49 -4.22
N TYR A 156 3.73 9.56 -4.90
CA TYR A 156 3.93 10.46 -6.03
C TYR A 156 2.99 10.15 -7.18
N LEU A 157 2.77 8.87 -7.49
CA LEU A 157 1.83 8.44 -8.52
C LEU A 157 0.40 8.87 -8.18
N MET A 158 -0.03 8.70 -6.93
CA MET A 158 -1.34 9.16 -6.46
C MET A 158 -1.49 10.69 -6.62
N LEU A 159 -0.46 11.46 -6.25
CA LEU A 159 -0.44 12.92 -6.43
C LEU A 159 -0.50 13.31 -7.91
N LYS A 160 0.25 12.63 -8.78
CA LYS A 160 0.21 12.87 -10.24
C LYS A 160 -1.18 12.59 -10.82
N LEU A 161 -1.72 11.39 -10.56
CA LEU A 161 -3.05 11.02 -11.05
C LEU A 161 -4.14 11.98 -10.56
N THR A 162 -4.07 12.43 -9.31
CA THR A 162 -5.09 13.32 -8.77
C THR A 162 -4.93 14.77 -9.24
N ASN A 163 -3.71 15.28 -9.35
CA ASN A 163 -3.46 16.65 -9.82
C ASN A 163 -3.71 16.79 -11.32
N ASP A 164 -3.13 15.90 -12.13
CA ASP A 164 -3.17 16.01 -13.59
C ASP A 164 -4.59 15.80 -14.15
N TYR A 165 -5.43 15.08 -13.42
CA TYR A 165 -6.81 14.76 -13.82
C TYR A 165 -7.89 15.43 -12.96
N GLY A 166 -7.51 16.34 -12.06
CA GLY A 166 -8.44 17.14 -11.25
C GLY A 166 -9.34 16.30 -10.34
N ILE A 167 -8.79 15.29 -9.67
CA ILE A 167 -9.51 14.45 -8.69
C ILE A 167 -9.30 15.03 -7.29
N THR A 168 -10.25 15.85 -6.84
CA THR A 168 -10.17 16.56 -5.56
C THR A 168 -10.70 15.75 -4.39
N ASP A 169 -11.69 14.89 -4.64
CA ASP A 169 -12.45 14.15 -3.64
C ASP A 169 -13.00 12.84 -4.24
N PHE A 170 -13.78 12.09 -3.46
CA PHE A 170 -14.37 10.82 -3.88
C PHE A 170 -15.48 10.99 -4.94
N GLU A 171 -16.16 12.13 -5.00
CA GLU A 171 -17.22 12.37 -6.00
C GLU A 171 -16.58 12.54 -7.38
N GLU A 172 -15.54 13.35 -7.49
CA GLU A 172 -14.74 13.49 -8.71
C GLU A 172 -14.06 12.18 -9.10
N LEU A 173 -13.50 11.45 -8.14
CA LEU A 173 -12.92 10.13 -8.39
C LEU A 173 -13.96 9.20 -9.03
N TYR A 174 -15.14 9.09 -8.41
CA TYR A 174 -16.19 8.22 -8.89
C TYR A 174 -16.72 8.68 -10.25
N SER A 175 -16.93 9.98 -10.44
CA SER A 175 -17.40 10.56 -11.70
C SER A 175 -16.51 10.13 -12.87
N LYS A 176 -15.19 10.29 -12.72
CA LYS A 176 -14.18 10.03 -13.76
C LYS A 176 -13.83 8.56 -13.94
N THR A 177 -13.80 7.77 -12.86
CA THR A 177 -13.22 6.41 -12.88
C THR A 177 -14.23 5.30 -12.60
N LYS A 178 -15.39 5.64 -12.01
CA LYS A 178 -16.35 4.71 -11.40
C LYS A 178 -15.78 3.90 -10.23
N ILE A 179 -14.66 4.35 -9.64
CA ILE A 179 -14.05 3.71 -8.48
C ILE A 179 -14.73 4.19 -7.20
N LYS A 180 -15.06 3.24 -6.33
CA LYS A 180 -15.46 3.50 -4.94
C LYS A 180 -14.36 3.03 -3.99
N PRO A 181 -14.13 3.72 -2.87
CA PRO A 181 -13.12 3.30 -1.90
C PRO A 181 -13.40 1.90 -1.35
N GLY A 182 -12.30 1.18 -1.11
CA GLY A 182 -12.28 -0.06 -0.36
C GLY A 182 -12.43 0.22 1.14
N GLU A 183 -12.74 -0.84 1.88
CA GLU A 183 -12.97 -0.79 3.33
C GLU A 183 -12.44 -2.07 3.97
N ILE A 184 -12.07 -1.96 5.24
CA ILE A 184 -11.69 -3.10 6.08
C ILE A 184 -12.59 -3.14 7.32
N SER A 185 -12.95 -4.34 7.74
CA SER A 185 -13.67 -4.61 8.98
C SER A 185 -13.20 -5.95 9.55
N VAL A 186 -13.68 -6.32 10.74
CA VAL A 186 -13.27 -7.57 11.40
C VAL A 186 -13.52 -8.76 10.46
N GLY A 187 -12.44 -9.48 10.11
CA GLY A 187 -12.47 -10.63 9.22
C GLY A 187 -12.73 -10.34 7.74
N THR A 188 -12.91 -9.08 7.33
CA THR A 188 -13.29 -8.72 5.96
C THR A 188 -12.41 -7.59 5.42
N PHE A 189 -11.91 -7.77 4.20
CA PHE A 189 -11.28 -6.70 3.43
C PHE A 189 -11.88 -6.66 2.04
N ARG A 190 -12.22 -5.45 1.58
CA ARG A 190 -12.66 -5.17 0.23
C ARG A 190 -11.72 -4.13 -0.37
N SER A 191 -11.01 -4.52 -1.43
CA SER A 191 -10.24 -3.57 -2.25
C SER A 191 -11.17 -2.51 -2.87
N SER A 192 -10.61 -1.42 -3.39
CA SER A 192 -11.39 -0.43 -4.13
C SER A 192 -12.15 -1.11 -5.28
N LEU A 193 -13.44 -0.76 -5.41
CA LEU A 193 -14.33 -1.39 -6.37
C LEU A 193 -14.44 -0.53 -7.60
N VAL A 194 -14.29 -1.17 -8.75
CA VAL A 194 -14.59 -0.57 -10.02
C VAL A 194 -16.04 -0.88 -10.36
N SER A 195 -16.93 0.11 -10.22
CA SER A 195 -18.35 -0.06 -10.56
C SER A 195 -18.50 -0.22 -12.08
N LYS A 196 -19.44 -1.08 -12.49
CA LYS A 196 -19.82 -1.27 -13.90
C LYS A 196 -20.43 0.00 -14.47
#